data_AF-A0A1Q3NLQ4-F1
#
_entry.id   AF-A0A1Q3NLQ4-F1
#
_cell.length_a   1.000
_cell.length_b   1.000
_cell.length_c   1.000
_cell.angle_alpha   90.00
_cell.angle_beta   90.00
_cell.angle_gamma   90.00
#
_symmetry.space_group_name_H-M   'P 1'
#
loop_
_entity.id
_entity.type
_entity.pdbx_description
1 polymer ?
#
loop_
_entity_poly.entity_id
_entity_poly.type
_entity_poly.pdbx_seq_one_letter_code
_entity_poly.pdbx_strand_id
1 'polypeptide(L)'
;MKQFFIQFAQKVDAGSVGIPTGSGDTLLHNGLNLVYFLAGLVSVIVIIVAGIMYTTSSGDASRVTRAKNLLTYSIVGLVVVLSAFVITNFVIGSFK
;
A
#
# COMPACT_ATOMS: atom_id res chain seq x y z
N MET A 1 1.37 47.58 8.63
CA MET A 1 2.67 47.07 8.13
C MET A 1 3.21 45.85 8.89
N LYS A 2 3.10 45.75 10.22
CA LYS A 2 3.56 44.55 10.97
C LYS A 2 2.76 43.26 10.69
N GLN A 3 1.48 43.38 10.31
CA GLN A 3 0.57 42.24 10.06
C GLN A 3 0.75 41.56 8.69
N PHE A 4 1.50 42.17 7.75
CA PHE A 4 1.78 41.58 6.44
C PHE A 4 2.90 40.54 6.49
N PHE A 5 3.86 40.73 7.40
CA PHE A 5 4.95 39.78 7.64
C PHE A 5 4.51 38.54 8.42
N ILE A 6 3.53 38.65 9.33
CA ILE A 6 2.98 37.50 10.06
C ILE A 6 2.17 36.57 9.13
N GLN A 7 1.49 37.10 8.11
CA GLN A 7 0.75 36.27 7.14
C GLN A 7 1.67 35.49 6.18
N PHE A 8 2.85 36.00 5.86
CA PHE A 8 3.88 35.23 5.13
C PHE A 8 4.61 34.25 6.05
N ALA A 9 4.80 34.58 7.33
CA ALA A 9 5.38 33.66 8.31
C ALA A 9 4.45 32.48 8.65
N GLN A 10 3.12 32.67 8.63
CA GLN A 10 2.13 31.59 8.87
C GLN A 10 1.73 30.79 7.61
N LYS A 11 2.09 31.24 6.40
CA LYS A 11 1.88 30.46 5.16
C LYS A 11 3.08 29.61 4.74
N VAL A 12 4.13 29.60 5.55
CA VAL A 12 5.17 28.57 5.49
C VAL A 12 5.01 27.72 6.73
N ASP A 13 3.99 26.87 6.69
CA ASP A 13 3.85 25.79 7.64
C ASP A 13 5.09 24.89 7.50
N ALA A 14 5.71 24.55 8.63
CA ALA A 14 6.89 23.70 8.70
C ALA A 14 6.63 22.26 8.17
N GLY A 15 5.43 21.96 7.67
CA GLY A 15 5.12 20.78 6.86
C GLY A 15 5.38 20.91 5.36
N SER A 16 5.67 22.11 4.82
CA SER A 16 5.83 22.37 3.37
C SER A 16 7.25 22.72 2.92
N VAL A 17 8.15 23.00 3.87
CA VAL A 17 9.59 23.07 3.64
C VAL A 17 10.13 21.77 4.21
N GLY A 18 10.52 20.82 3.35
CA GLY A 18 10.96 19.47 3.72
C GLY A 18 12.25 19.41 4.55
N ILE A 19 12.27 20.07 5.71
CA ILE A 19 13.21 19.81 6.80
C ILE A 19 12.55 18.71 7.64
N PRO A 20 13.08 17.48 7.58
CA PRO A 20 12.56 16.39 8.40
C PRO A 20 12.82 16.72 9.87
N THR A 21 11.75 16.92 10.64
CA THR A 21 11.79 16.90 12.12
C THR A 21 11.69 15.46 12.66
N GLY A 22 12.11 14.47 11.86
CA GLY A 22 12.13 13.04 12.15
C GLY A 22 12.71 12.25 10.96
N SER A 23 14.02 12.31 10.79
CA SER A 23 14.74 11.94 9.55
C SER A 23 14.82 10.45 9.22
N GLY A 24 14.17 9.57 9.99
CA GLY A 24 14.03 8.14 9.67
C GLY A 24 12.58 7.73 9.44
N ASP A 25 11.68 8.16 10.34
CA ASP A 25 10.30 7.67 10.37
C ASP A 25 9.48 8.08 9.15
N THR A 26 9.66 9.30 8.64
CA THR A 26 8.88 9.80 7.49
C THR A 26 9.24 9.10 6.19
N LEU A 27 10.53 8.81 5.97
CA LEU A 27 11.02 8.06 4.80
C LEU A 27 10.55 6.61 4.84
N LEU A 28 10.60 5.99 6.02
CA LEU A 28 10.11 4.62 6.23
C LEU A 28 8.60 4.52 5.99
N HIS A 29 7.81 5.43 6.56
CA HIS A 29 6.35 5.43 6.35
C HIS A 29 5.98 5.62 4.87
N ASN A 30 6.63 6.56 4.19
CA ASN A 30 6.32 6.83 2.79
C ASN A 30 6.72 5.65 1.88
N GLY A 31 7.89 5.04 2.13
CA GLY A 31 8.34 3.86 1.40
C GLY A 31 7.43 2.65 1.63
N LEU A 32 7.06 2.37 2.89
CA LEU A 32 6.17 1.26 3.23
C LEU A 32 4.79 1.44 2.63
N ASN A 33 4.22 2.65 2.69
CA ASN A 33 2.92 2.94 2.09
C ASN A 33 2.92 2.72 0.56
N LEU A 34 3.99 3.13 -0.13
CA LEU A 34 4.15 2.89 -1.56
C LEU A 34 4.21 1.38 -1.88
N VAL A 35 4.98 0.62 -1.09
CA VAL A 35 5.09 -0.84 -1.27
C VAL A 35 3.75 -1.53 -1.02
N TYR A 36 3.01 -1.16 0.04
CA TYR A 36 1.69 -1.72 0.31
C TYR A 36 0.70 -1.42 -0.82
N PHE A 37 0.71 -0.20 -1.34
CA PHE A 37 -0.15 0.19 -2.45
C PHE A 37 0.14 -0.63 -3.72
N LEU A 38 1.42 -0.72 -4.10
CA LEU A 38 1.84 -1.50 -5.27
C LEU A 38 1.53 -2.99 -5.10
N ALA A 39 1.80 -3.56 -3.92
CA ALA A 39 1.52 -4.97 -3.63
C ALA A 39 0.02 -5.27 -3.65
N GLY A 40 -0.80 -4.40 -3.07
CA GLY A 40 -2.26 -4.50 -3.13
C GLY A 40 -2.79 -4.41 -4.56
N LEU A 41 -2.30 -3.45 -5.35
CA LEU A 41 -2.67 -3.28 -6.75
C LEU A 41 -2.35 -4.53 -7.59
N VAL A 42 -1.12 -5.05 -7.46
CA VAL A 42 -0.70 -6.28 -8.16
C VAL A 42 -1.60 -7.45 -7.78
N SER A 43 -1.91 -7.58 -6.49
CA SER A 43 -2.80 -8.65 -6.00
C SER A 43 -4.18 -8.61 -6.68
N VAL A 44 -4.79 -7.43 -6.78
CA VAL A 44 -6.07 -7.24 -7.47
C VAL A 44 -5.99 -7.60 -8.95
N ILE A 45 -4.91 -7.19 -9.64
CA ILE A 45 -4.70 -7.53 -11.06
C ILE A 45 -4.66 -9.05 -11.25
N VAL A 46 -3.92 -9.77 -10.40
CA VAL A 46 -3.81 -11.23 -10.52
C VAL A 46 -5.15 -11.91 -10.21
N ILE A 47 -5.95 -11.40 -9.27
CA ILE A 47 -7.32 -11.90 -9.02
C ILE A 47 -8.18 -11.78 -10.29
N ILE A 48 -8.13 -10.63 -10.97
CA ILE A 48 -8.89 -10.41 -12.22
C ILE A 48 -8.42 -11.39 -13.30
N VAL A 49 -7.11 -11.54 -13.50
CA VAL A 49 -6.55 -12.47 -14.50
C VAL A 49 -6.94 -13.91 -14.18
N ALA A 50 -6.88 -14.32 -12.90
CA ALA A 50 -7.31 -15.64 -12.45
C ALA A 50 -8.81 -15.86 -12.71
N GLY A 51 -9.64 -14.84 -12.49
CA GLY A 51 -11.08 -14.88 -12.77
C GLY A 51 -11.37 -15.09 -14.25
N ILE A 52 -10.76 -14.29 -15.13
CA ILE A 52 -10.91 -14.42 -16.59
C ILE A 52 -10.42 -15.79 -17.06
N MET A 53 -9.29 -16.25 -16.52
CA MET A 53 -8.75 -17.57 -16.84
C MET A 53 -9.71 -18.68 -16.39
N TYR A 54 -10.32 -18.56 -15.22
CA TYR A 54 -11.30 -19.53 -14.71
C TYR A 54 -12.53 -19.62 -15.60
N THR A 55 -13.11 -18.48 -16.01
CA THR A 55 -14.30 -18.45 -16.87
C THR A 55 -14.01 -18.92 -18.30
N THR A 56 -12.81 -18.64 -18.83
CA THR A 56 -12.42 -19.01 -20.21
C THR A 56 -11.85 -20.43 -20.31
N SER A 57 -11.76 -21.17 -19.20
CA SER A 57 -11.16 -22.51 -19.19
C SER A 57 -11.97 -23.58 -19.94
N SER A 58 -13.22 -23.31 -20.33
CA SER A 58 -14.06 -24.16 -21.19
C SER A 58 -14.11 -25.66 -20.82
N GLY A 59 -13.94 -26.00 -19.54
CA GLY A 59 -13.98 -27.38 -19.06
C GLY A 59 -12.64 -28.13 -19.06
N ASP A 60 -11.54 -27.52 -19.51
CA ASP A 60 -10.19 -28.07 -19.34
C ASP A 60 -9.81 -28.06 -17.86
N ALA A 61 -9.77 -29.24 -17.24
CA ALA A 61 -9.47 -29.43 -15.83
C ALA A 61 -8.10 -28.85 -15.41
N SER A 62 -7.11 -28.84 -16.31
CA SER A 62 -5.79 -28.26 -16.04
C SER A 62 -5.87 -26.74 -15.93
N ARG A 63 -6.58 -26.11 -16.87
CA ARG A 63 -6.79 -24.65 -16.90
C ARG A 63 -7.60 -24.18 -15.70
N VAL A 64 -8.66 -24.92 -15.35
CA VAL A 64 -9.47 -24.65 -14.15
C VAL A 64 -8.63 -24.76 -12.88
N THR A 65 -7.82 -25.80 -12.73
CA THR A 65 -6.98 -26.02 -11.55
C THR A 65 -5.94 -24.91 -11.42
N ARG A 66 -5.30 -24.52 -12.52
CA ARG A 66 -4.32 -23.43 -12.53
C ARG A 66 -4.95 -22.09 -12.18
N ALA A 67 -6.14 -21.79 -12.69
CA ALA A 67 -6.88 -20.57 -12.36
C ALA A 67 -7.25 -20.52 -10.87
N LYS A 68 -7.72 -21.65 -10.30
CA LYS A 68 -8.02 -21.77 -8.87
C LYS A 68 -6.77 -21.54 -8.01
N ASN A 69 -5.64 -22.15 -8.38
CA ASN A 69 -4.39 -21.95 -7.63
C ASN A 69 -3.92 -20.49 -7.68
N LEU A 70 -3.99 -19.85 -8.86
CA LEU A 70 -3.70 -18.42 -9.00
C LEU A 70 -4.61 -17.56 -8.12
N LEU A 71 -5.91 -17.86 -8.11
CA LEU A 71 -6.88 -17.15 -7.28
C LEU A 71 -6.53 -17.29 -5.79
N THR A 72 -6.28 -18.52 -5.33
CA THR A 72 -5.90 -18.80 -3.94
C THR A 72 -4.62 -18.05 -3.55
N TYR A 73 -3.57 -18.11 -4.37
CA TYR A 73 -2.32 -17.41 -4.07
C TYR A 73 -2.48 -15.89 -4.06
N SER A 74 -3.32 -15.34 -4.93
CA SER A 74 -3.58 -13.90 -4.96
C SER A 74 -4.33 -13.45 -3.71
N ILE A 75 -5.35 -14.20 -3.28
CA ILE A 75 -6.10 -13.90 -2.05
C ILE A 75 -5.17 -13.98 -0.83
N VAL A 76 -4.35 -15.03 -0.73
CA VAL A 76 -3.37 -15.16 0.35
C VAL A 76 -2.40 -13.98 0.35
N GLY A 77 -1.89 -13.59 -0.82
CA GLY A 77 -1.03 -12.42 -0.97
C GLY A 77 -1.69 -11.13 -0.49
N LEU A 78 -2.97 -10.91 -0.82
CA LEU A 78 -3.73 -9.75 -0.36
C LEU A 78 -3.86 -9.73 1.17
N VAL A 79 -4.19 -10.87 1.77
CA VAL A 79 -4.30 -11.02 3.24
C VAL A 79 -2.97 -10.71 3.93
N VAL A 80 -1.86 -11.16 3.35
CA VAL A 80 -0.51 -10.88 3.87
C VAL A 80 -0.21 -9.38 3.82
N VAL A 81 -0.54 -8.68 2.73
CA VAL A 81 -0.33 -7.23 2.61
C VAL A 81 -1.14 -6.46 3.66
N LEU A 82 -2.41 -6.83 3.84
CA LEU A 82 -3.27 -6.23 4.87
C LEU A 82 -2.75 -6.47 6.29
N SER A 83 -2.29 -7.70 6.56
CA SER A 83 -1.70 -8.06 7.85
C SER A 83 -0.41 -7.28 8.11
N ALA A 84 0.45 -7.14 7.09
CA ALA A 84 1.69 -6.38 7.19
C ALA A 84 1.43 -4.90 7.51
N PHE A 85 0.39 -4.28 6.91
CA PHE A 85 0.01 -2.91 7.23
C PHE A 85 -0.36 -2.74 8.71
N VAL A 86 -1.19 -3.65 9.24
CA VAL A 86 -1.60 -3.61 10.65
C VAL A 86 -0.40 -3.80 11.58
N ILE A 87 0.44 -4.79 11.31
CA ILE A 87 1.62 -5.10 12.13
C ILE A 87 2.59 -3.92 12.16
N THR A 88 2.90 -3.33 11.00
CA THR A 88 3.82 -2.18 10.91
C THR A 88 3.32 -0.99 11.70
N ASN A 89 2.03 -0.66 11.58
CA ASN A 89 1.43 0.43 12.34
C ASN A 89 1.43 0.14 13.84
N PHE A 90 1.20 -1.12 14.24
CA PHE A 90 1.28 -1.53 15.64
C PHE A 90 2.70 -1.38 16.20
N VAL A 91 3.72 -1.83 15.47
CA VAL A 91 5.14 -1.72 15.88
C VAL A 91 5.54 -0.26 16.02
N ILE A 92 5.24 0.58 15.04
CA ILE A 92 5.55 2.03 15.07
C ILE A 92 4.77 2.75 16.18
N GLY A 93 3.52 2.39 16.39
CA GLY A 93 2.67 2.95 17.44
C GLY A 93 3.10 2.56 18.85
N SER A 94 3.72 1.37 19.01
CA SER A 94 4.13 0.83 20.31
C SER A 94 5.42 1.46 20.86
N PHE A 95 6.21 2.16 20.05
CA PHE A 95 7.47 2.80 20.46
C PHE A 95 7.32 4.31 20.78
N LYS A 96 6.10 4.79 21.05
CA LYS A 96 5.86 6.13 21.61
C LYS A 96 5.73 6.10 23.13
#